data_AF-A0A0W1EJP5-F1
#
_entry.id   AF-A0A0W1EJP5-F1
#
_cell.length_a   1.000
_cell.length_b   1.000
_cell.length_c   1.000
_cell.angle_alpha   90.00
_cell.angle_beta   90.00
_cell.angle_gamma   90.00
#
_symmetry.space_group_name_H-M   'P 1'
#
loop_
_entity.id
_entity.type
_entity.pdbx_description
1 polymer ?
#
loop_
_entity_poly.entity_id
_entity_poly.type
_entity_poly.pdbx_seq_one_letter_code
_entity_poly.pdbx_strand_id
1 'polypeptide(L)'
;MHDTSDLSCARQRTERIALLNDAARQGRDRTARIVMTSGLLAELGGDTVAQSMMAQARLIAALRHCTFAPDSPERDFASLDVDGIKVLMKVDYYDTELAFGSEDPANPAMTRRVITLMRPADY
;
A
#
# COMPACT_ATOMS: atom_id res chain seq x y z
N MET A 1 25.84 23.93 -10.06
CA MET A 1 26.37 22.83 -9.22
C MET A 1 25.42 22.39 -8.10
N HIS A 2 24.34 23.13 -7.76
CA HIS A 2 23.36 22.71 -6.75
C HIS A 2 22.33 21.67 -7.23
N ASP A 3 22.17 21.50 -8.55
CA ASP A 3 21.05 20.74 -9.13
C ASP A 3 21.21 19.20 -9.00
N THR A 4 22.45 18.70 -9.10
CA THR A 4 22.72 17.25 -9.06
C THR A 4 22.69 16.67 -7.64
N SER A 5 23.04 17.47 -6.62
CA SER A 5 22.98 17.05 -5.21
C SER A 5 21.54 16.93 -4.71
N ASP A 6 20.69 17.88 -5.11
CA ASP A 6 19.28 17.92 -4.70
C ASP A 6 18.48 16.77 -5.32
N LEU A 7 18.74 16.45 -6.60
CA LEU A 7 18.19 15.28 -7.27
C LEU A 7 18.62 13.95 -6.61
N SER A 8 19.86 13.86 -6.13
CA SER A 8 20.36 12.69 -5.41
C SER A 8 19.68 12.51 -4.05
N CYS A 9 19.50 13.61 -3.30
CA CYS A 9 18.79 13.61 -2.03
C CYS A 9 17.33 13.19 -2.20
N ALA A 10 16.64 13.76 -3.20
CA ALA A 10 15.26 13.40 -3.54
C ALA A 10 15.12 11.91 -3.89
N ARG A 11 16.02 11.37 -4.73
CA ARG A 11 16.03 9.93 -5.04
C ARG A 11 16.25 9.05 -3.82
N GLN A 12 17.17 9.43 -2.92
CA GLN A 12 17.43 8.69 -1.68
C GLN A 12 16.21 8.70 -0.76
N ARG A 13 15.51 9.84 -0.68
CA ARG A 13 14.26 9.98 0.07
C ARG A 13 13.17 9.07 -0.51
N THR A 14 12.94 9.12 -1.82
CA THR A 14 11.96 8.26 -2.51
C THR A 14 12.25 6.77 -2.30
N GLU A 15 13.52 6.34 -2.45
CA GLU A 15 13.90 4.95 -2.21
C GLU A 15 13.68 4.55 -0.75
N ARG A 16 13.96 5.44 0.20
CA ARG A 16 13.68 5.18 1.62
C ARG A 16 12.18 4.97 1.86
N ILE A 17 11.32 5.80 1.27
CA ILE A 17 9.87 5.65 1.38
C ILE A 17 9.43 4.31 0.76
N ALA A 18 9.98 3.94 -0.40
CA ALA A 18 9.73 2.67 -1.06
C ALA A 18 10.07 1.46 -0.19
N LEU A 19 11.24 1.46 0.45
CA LEU A 19 11.65 0.39 1.36
C LEU A 19 10.72 0.27 2.59
N LEU A 20 10.22 1.39 3.11
CA LEU A 20 9.27 1.39 4.21
C LEU A 20 7.88 0.90 3.77
N ASN A 21 7.44 1.25 2.56
CA ASN A 21 6.21 0.73 1.97
C ASN A 21 6.30 -0.78 1.75
N ASP A 22 7.43 -1.28 1.24
CA ASP A 22 7.69 -2.71 1.10
C ASP A 22 7.64 -3.43 2.45
N ALA A 23 8.23 -2.85 3.50
CA ALA A 23 8.17 -3.39 4.85
C ALA A 23 6.72 -3.48 5.36
N ALA A 24 5.88 -2.47 5.12
CA ALA A 24 4.47 -2.49 5.49
C ALA A 24 3.68 -3.56 4.74
N ARG A 25 3.81 -3.64 3.41
CA ARG A 25 3.11 -4.65 2.58
C ARG A 25 3.48 -6.09 2.97
N GLN A 26 4.71 -6.29 3.43
CA GLN A 26 5.22 -7.59 3.85
C GLN A 26 4.95 -7.91 5.33
N GLY A 27 4.20 -7.04 6.04
CA GLY A 27 3.84 -7.25 7.45
C GLY A 27 5.00 -7.08 8.43
N ARG A 28 6.08 -6.40 8.03
CA ARG A 28 7.22 -6.10 8.89
C ARG A 28 7.05 -4.80 9.68
N ASP A 29 6.14 -3.93 9.24
CA ASP A 29 5.68 -2.77 10.00
C ASP A 29 4.43 -3.14 10.81
N ARG A 30 4.58 -3.20 12.14
CA ARG A 30 3.47 -3.54 13.06
C ARG A 30 2.50 -2.38 13.28
N THR A 31 2.87 -1.17 12.89
CA THR A 31 2.02 0.03 13.01
C THR A 31 1.15 0.26 11.78
N ALA A 32 1.50 -0.40 10.66
CA ALA A 32 0.75 -0.32 9.43
C ALA A 32 -0.64 -0.96 9.56
N ARG A 33 -1.59 -0.44 8.77
CA ARG A 33 -2.94 -0.98 8.64
C ARG A 33 -3.13 -1.48 7.22
N ILE A 34 -3.79 -2.61 7.08
CA ILE A 34 -4.29 -3.09 5.79
C ILE A 34 -5.81 -3.03 5.86
N VAL A 35 -6.40 -2.29 4.94
CA VAL A 35 -7.85 -2.14 4.82
C VAL A 35 -8.29 -2.60 3.44
N MET A 36 -9.49 -3.14 3.37
CA MET A 36 -10.10 -3.62 2.13
C MET A 36 -11.48 -2.98 2.03
N THR A 37 -11.83 -2.43 0.86
CA THR A 37 -13.15 -1.84 0.68
C THR A 37 -14.24 -2.91 0.75
N SER A 38 -15.41 -2.53 1.26
CA SER A 38 -16.57 -3.44 1.30
C SER A 38 -16.98 -3.90 -0.10
N GLY A 39 -16.87 -3.02 -1.10
CA GLY A 39 -17.13 -3.35 -2.50
C GLY A 39 -16.21 -4.45 -3.03
N LEU A 40 -14.90 -4.38 -2.75
CA LEU A 40 -13.95 -5.41 -3.13
C LEU A 40 -14.25 -6.75 -2.42
N LEU A 41 -14.54 -6.71 -1.12
CA LEU A 41 -14.85 -7.92 -0.35
C LEU A 41 -16.16 -8.58 -0.79
N ALA A 42 -17.16 -7.80 -1.20
CA ALA A 42 -18.41 -8.32 -1.73
C ALA A 42 -18.23 -9.00 -3.11
N GLU A 43 -17.27 -8.52 -3.91
CA GLU A 43 -17.00 -9.07 -5.25
C GLU A 43 -16.16 -10.35 -5.22
N LEU A 44 -15.17 -10.43 -4.31
CA LEU A 44 -14.29 -11.59 -4.17
C LEU A 44 -14.75 -12.61 -3.13
N GLY A 45 -15.56 -12.17 -2.16
CA GLY A 45 -16.09 -13.01 -1.10
C GLY A 45 -17.14 -14.00 -1.60
N GLY A 46 -17.48 -14.96 -0.75
CA GLY A 46 -18.65 -15.80 -0.94
C GLY A 46 -19.60 -15.65 0.25
N ASP A 47 -20.69 -16.43 0.24
CA ASP A 47 -21.75 -16.34 1.25
C ASP A 47 -21.33 -16.84 2.63
N THR A 48 -20.18 -17.51 2.72
CA THR A 48 -19.67 -18.08 3.98
C THR A 48 -18.46 -17.32 4.51
N VAL A 49 -18.31 -17.28 5.83
CA VAL A 49 -17.14 -16.71 6.52
C VAL A 49 -15.83 -17.32 6.00
N ALA A 50 -15.81 -18.64 5.73
CA ALA A 50 -14.64 -19.32 5.22
C ALA A 50 -14.23 -18.80 3.83
N GLN A 51 -15.19 -18.55 2.93
CA GLN A 51 -14.91 -17.99 1.60
C GLN A 51 -14.38 -16.55 1.71
N SER A 52 -14.99 -15.71 2.57
CA SER A 52 -14.50 -14.35 2.79
C SER A 52 -13.07 -14.34 3.34
N MET A 53 -12.76 -15.23 4.30
CA MET A 53 -11.40 -15.37 4.83
C MET A 53 -10.40 -15.82 3.76
N MET A 54 -10.77 -16.77 2.90
CA MET A 54 -9.92 -17.21 1.79
C MET A 54 -9.68 -16.09 0.76
N ALA A 55 -10.70 -15.31 0.43
CA ALA A 55 -10.56 -14.14 -0.44
C ALA A 55 -9.58 -13.11 0.13
N GLN A 56 -9.71 -12.78 1.43
CA GLN A 56 -8.77 -11.91 2.12
C GLN A 56 -7.35 -12.47 2.12
N ALA A 57 -7.17 -13.78 2.35
CA ALA A 57 -5.86 -14.41 2.31
C ALA A 57 -5.21 -14.30 0.92
N ARG A 58 -5.98 -14.48 -0.16
CA ARG A 58 -5.50 -14.31 -1.54
C ARG A 58 -5.12 -12.85 -1.83
N LEU A 59 -5.92 -11.89 -1.37
CA LEU A 59 -5.60 -10.46 -1.45
C LEU A 59 -4.28 -10.12 -0.75
N ILE A 60 -4.06 -10.63 0.47
CA ILE A 60 -2.81 -10.43 1.21
C ILE A 60 -1.62 -11.09 0.52
N ALA A 61 -1.81 -12.28 -0.07
CA ALA A 61 -0.76 -12.93 -0.84
C ALA A 61 -0.38 -12.09 -2.08
N ALA A 62 -1.37 -11.61 -2.84
CA ALA A 62 -1.16 -10.75 -4.00
C ALA A 62 -0.45 -9.43 -3.63
N LEU A 63 -0.87 -8.79 -2.53
CA LEU A 63 -0.25 -7.57 -2.00
C LEU A 63 1.27 -7.74 -1.77
N ARG A 64 1.70 -8.88 -1.23
CA ARG A 64 3.12 -9.16 -0.93
C ARG A 64 3.97 -9.31 -2.18
N HIS A 65 3.36 -9.72 -3.29
CA HIS A 65 4.03 -10.01 -4.55
C HIS A 65 3.74 -8.99 -5.66
N CYS A 66 3.04 -7.89 -5.35
CA CYS A 66 2.72 -6.87 -6.34
C CYS A 66 3.97 -6.22 -6.92
N THR A 67 3.89 -5.87 -8.21
CA THR A 67 4.89 -5.10 -8.94
C THR A 67 4.43 -3.66 -9.13
N PHE A 68 5.37 -2.76 -9.32
CA PHE A 68 5.11 -1.33 -9.46
C PHE A 68 5.47 -0.85 -10.85
N ALA A 69 4.63 0.03 -11.39
CA ALA A 69 4.96 0.74 -12.61
C ALA A 69 6.01 1.84 -12.32
N PRO A 70 6.77 2.30 -13.32
CA PRO A 70 7.83 3.29 -13.12
C PRO A 70 7.37 4.63 -12.52
N ASP A 71 6.08 4.95 -12.64
CA ASP A 71 5.43 6.15 -12.11
C ASP A 71 5.01 6.04 -10.64
N SER A 72 5.18 4.87 -10.00
CA SER A 72 5.11 4.69 -8.55
C SER A 72 6.50 4.34 -7.98
N PRO A 73 7.45 5.28 -7.97
CA PRO A 73 8.80 5.03 -7.49
C PRO A 73 8.85 4.83 -5.96
N GLU A 74 7.87 5.35 -5.22
CA GLU A 74 7.67 5.09 -3.79
C GLU A 74 6.99 3.74 -3.53
N ARG A 75 6.59 2.99 -4.56
CA ARG A 75 5.90 1.70 -4.41
C ARG A 75 4.63 1.81 -3.58
N ASP A 76 3.94 2.93 -3.75
CA ASP A 76 2.75 3.34 -3.04
C ASP A 76 1.46 3.08 -3.82
N PHE A 77 1.55 2.73 -5.11
CA PHE A 77 0.39 2.45 -5.95
C PHE A 77 0.66 1.28 -6.92
N ALA A 78 -0.24 0.31 -6.94
CA ALA A 78 -0.14 -0.84 -7.85
C ALA A 78 -1.52 -1.31 -8.32
N SER A 79 -1.54 -1.93 -9.51
CA SER A 79 -2.66 -2.72 -9.99
C SER A 79 -2.32 -4.19 -9.88
N LEU A 80 -3.27 -4.96 -9.35
CA LEU A 80 -3.19 -6.39 -9.11
C LEU A 80 -4.31 -7.10 -9.85
N ASP A 81 -4.10 -8.39 -10.15
CA ASP A 81 -5.16 -9.31 -10.56
C ASP A 81 -5.30 -10.38 -9.48
N VAL A 82 -6.52 -10.56 -8.97
CA VAL A 82 -6.84 -11.60 -7.99
C VAL A 82 -8.12 -12.27 -8.44
N ASP A 83 -8.04 -13.56 -8.76
CA ASP A 83 -9.16 -14.36 -9.29
C ASP A 83 -9.81 -13.73 -10.55
N GLY A 84 -9.03 -13.05 -11.40
CA GLY A 84 -9.53 -12.36 -12.59
C GLY A 84 -10.20 -11.01 -12.30
N ILE A 85 -10.19 -10.55 -11.05
CA ILE A 85 -10.69 -9.24 -10.65
C ILE A 85 -9.51 -8.27 -10.54
N LYS A 86 -9.64 -7.11 -11.19
CA LYS A 86 -8.67 -6.03 -11.07
C LYS A 86 -8.79 -5.35 -9.71
N VAL A 87 -7.70 -5.32 -8.97
CA VAL A 87 -7.60 -4.70 -7.63
C VAL A 87 -6.56 -3.60 -7.66
N LEU A 88 -6.88 -2.43 -7.10
CA LEU A 88 -5.92 -1.37 -6.84
C LEU A 88 -5.39 -1.48 -5.41
N MET A 89 -4.11 -1.22 -5.26
CA MET A 89 -3.43 -1.08 -3.97
C MET A 89 -2.89 0.33 -3.85
N LYS A 90 -3.18 1.01 -2.74
CA LYS A 90 -2.60 2.31 -2.42
C LYS A 90 -2.03 2.32 -1.00
N VAL A 91 -0.90 2.99 -0.81
CA VAL A 91 -0.34 3.30 0.51
C VAL A 91 -0.53 4.79 0.80
N ASP A 92 -1.35 5.10 1.79
CA ASP A 92 -1.54 6.47 2.29
C ASP A 92 -0.68 6.69 3.57
N TYR A 93 -0.11 7.89 3.70
CA TYR A 93 0.79 8.26 4.78
C TYR A 93 0.09 9.16 5.80
N TYR A 94 -0.18 8.63 6.98
CA TYR A 94 -0.82 9.37 8.06
C TYR A 94 0.14 9.68 9.20
N ASP A 95 -0.19 10.68 10.01
CA ASP A 95 0.44 10.93 11.30
C ASP A 95 0.23 9.76 12.29
N THR A 96 0.69 9.95 13.51
CA THR A 96 0.65 8.89 14.51
C THR A 96 -0.72 8.51 15.02
N GLU A 97 -1.68 9.42 14.87
CA GLU A 97 -3.05 9.34 15.37
C GLU A 97 -4.06 8.97 14.26
N LEU A 98 -3.60 8.84 13.00
CA LEU A 98 -4.43 8.64 11.82
C LEU A 98 -5.41 9.80 11.57
N ALA A 99 -5.05 11.02 12.00
CA ALA A 99 -5.91 12.20 11.87
C ALA A 99 -5.61 13.01 10.61
N PHE A 100 -4.31 13.17 10.30
CA PHE A 100 -3.84 13.95 9.15
C PHE A 100 -2.74 13.21 8.38
N GLY A 101 -2.33 13.80 7.25
CA GLY A 101 -1.17 13.33 6.50
C GLY A 101 0.13 13.50 7.28
N SER A 102 1.04 12.53 7.17
CA SER A 102 2.36 12.63 7.81
C SER A 102 3.20 13.74 7.16
N GLU A 103 3.88 14.55 7.98
CA GLU A 103 4.84 15.55 7.50
C GLU A 103 6.10 14.93 6.89
N ASP A 104 6.48 13.71 7.32
CA ASP A 104 7.66 13.02 6.81
C ASP A 104 7.42 11.51 6.58
N PRO A 105 6.94 11.13 5.38
CA PRO A 105 6.79 9.72 5.00
C PRO A 105 8.07 8.87 5.11
N ALA A 106 9.27 9.48 5.04
CA ALA A 106 10.54 8.77 5.18
C ALA A 106 10.93 8.50 6.65
N ASN A 107 10.18 9.06 7.61
CA ASN A 107 10.35 8.81 9.03
C ASN A 107 9.25 7.85 9.56
N PRO A 108 9.59 6.57 9.84
CA PRO A 108 8.63 5.60 10.32
C PRO A 108 8.18 5.85 11.77
N ALA A 109 8.89 6.66 12.56
CA ALA A 109 8.45 6.99 13.91
C ALA A 109 7.20 7.89 13.91
N MET A 110 7.06 8.72 12.86
CA MET A 110 6.01 9.73 12.72
C MET A 110 4.91 9.32 11.75
N THR A 111 5.20 8.37 10.85
CA THR A 111 4.28 7.94 9.79
C THR A 111 3.63 6.60 10.09
N ARG A 112 2.30 6.54 9.98
CA ARG A 112 1.52 5.29 9.89
C ARG A 112 1.16 5.07 8.43
N ARG A 113 1.36 3.85 7.94
CA ARG A 113 1.02 3.45 6.57
C ARG A 113 -0.32 2.74 6.58
N VAL A 114 -1.25 3.26 5.80
CA VAL A 114 -2.54 2.60 5.54
C VAL A 114 -2.50 2.06 4.13
N ILE A 115 -2.52 0.74 4.00
CA ILE A 115 -2.55 0.03 2.72
C ILE A 115 -4.00 -0.30 2.41
N THR A 116 -4.54 0.34 1.39
CA THR A 116 -5.92 0.13 0.94
C THR A 116 -5.91 -0.79 -0.28
N LEU A 117 -6.65 -1.90 -0.19
CA LEU A 117 -7.01 -2.74 -1.34
C LEU A 117 -8.45 -2.42 -1.75
N MET A 118 -8.65 -2.05 -3.00
CA MET A 118 -9.92 -1.52 -3.48
C MET A 118 -10.17 -1.88 -4.94
N ARG A 119 -11.42 -1.79 -5.39
CA ARG A 119 -11.74 -1.89 -6.82
C ARG A 119 -11.36 -0.58 -7.52
N PRO A 120 -11.14 -0.59 -8.83
CA PRO A 120 -10.99 0.65 -9.60
C PRO A 120 -12.15 1.64 -9.45
N ALA A 121 -13.38 1.14 -9.21
CA ALA A 121 -14.55 2.00 -9.01
C ALA A 121 -14.67 2.58 -7.58
N ASP A 122 -13.87 2.10 -6.64
CA ASP A 122 -13.83 2.61 -5.26
C ASP A 122 -12.73 3.68 -5.07
N TYR A 123 -11.94 3.95 -6.11
CA TYR A 123 -10.86 4.96 -6.14
C TYR A 123 -11.31 6.22 -6.88
#